data_AF-E0WF68-F1
#
_entry.id   AF-E0WF68-F1
#
_cell.length_a   1.000
_cell.length_b   1.000
_cell.length_c   1.000
_cell.angle_alpha   90.00
_cell.angle_beta   90.00
_cell.angle_gamma   90.00
#
_symmetry.space_group_name_H-M   'P 1'
#
loop_
_entity.id
_entity.type
_entity.pdbx_description
1 polymer ?
#
loop_
_entity_poly.entity_id
_entity_poly.type
_entity_poly.pdbx_seq_one_letter_code
_entity_poly.pdbx_strand_id
1 'polypeptide(L)'
;FILSAISILISVAFYTIMERKLLSYIQIRKGPNKVGFMGILQPFSDAIKLFNKNLISSEMMNFSMIYLTPLMAMMIPIIMISIIPFNFYTMFDNKHTILLMFILSTFSVYFILMIGWSANSKYCHLGSIRSVAQMISYEVSFFLIILFISILSNSFSFTQISESQTTMYFFWGNIILFTMWMISCLAETNRSPFDFA
;
A
#
# COMPACT_ATOMS: atom_id res chain seq x y z
N PHE A 1 -4.88 12.70 13.66
CA PHE A 1 -4.63 11.26 13.41
C PHE A 1 -5.89 10.41 13.30
N ILE A 2 -6.77 10.34 14.31
CA ILE A 2 -7.96 9.45 14.23
C ILE A 2 -8.89 9.81 13.07
N LEU A 3 -9.21 11.10 12.90
CA LEU A 3 -10.04 11.57 11.78
C LEU A 3 -9.41 11.25 10.42
N SER A 4 -8.09 11.43 10.27
CA SER A 4 -7.37 11.11 9.03
C SER A 4 -7.30 9.61 8.75
N ALA A 5 -7.22 8.77 9.78
CA ALA A 5 -7.28 7.32 9.61
C ALA A 5 -8.67 6.87 9.13
N ILE A 6 -9.74 7.42 9.71
CA ILE A 6 -11.12 7.12 9.31
C ILE A 6 -11.38 7.55 7.86
N SER A 7 -10.96 8.76 7.47
CA SER A 7 -11.16 9.25 6.11
C SER A 7 -10.44 8.39 5.07
N ILE A 8 -9.26 7.86 5.40
CA ILE A 8 -8.50 6.99 4.51
C ILE A 8 -9.13 5.59 4.39
N LEU A 9 -9.64 5.01 5.47
CA LEU A 9 -10.39 3.74 5.38
C LEU A 9 -11.62 3.87 4.48
N ILE A 10 -12.33 5.01 4.57
CA ILE A 10 -13.46 5.32 3.69
C ILE A 10 -12.99 5.50 2.24
N SER A 11 -11.88 6.20 2.00
CA SER A 11 -11.36 6.41 0.65
C SER A 11 -10.92 5.10 -0.01
N VAL A 12 -10.30 4.18 0.74
CA VAL A 12 -9.93 2.84 0.26
C VAL A 12 -11.17 2.05 -0.16
N ALA A 13 -12.26 2.11 0.59
CA ALA A 13 -13.51 1.43 0.22
C ALA A 13 -14.04 1.93 -1.14
N PHE A 14 -14.06 3.25 -1.37
CA PHE A 14 -14.49 3.82 -2.66
C PHE A 14 -13.48 3.60 -3.79
N TYR A 15 -12.18 3.54 -3.49
CA TYR A 15 -11.14 3.23 -4.47
C TYR A 15 -11.40 1.87 -5.15
N THR A 16 -11.91 0.87 -4.42
CA THR A 16 -12.27 -0.44 -5.01
C THR A 16 -13.36 -0.33 -6.10
N ILE A 17 -14.34 0.56 -5.94
CA ILE A 17 -15.37 0.81 -6.97
C ILE A 17 -14.74 1.51 -8.17
N MET A 18 -13.92 2.52 -7.89
CA MET A 18 -13.25 3.34 -8.91
C MET A 18 -12.39 2.45 -9.82
N GLU A 19 -11.60 1.55 -9.23
CA GLU A 19 -10.80 0.55 -9.94
C GLU A 19 -11.68 -0.35 -10.82
N ARG A 20 -12.75 -0.95 -10.27
CA ARG A 20 -13.68 -1.82 -11.03
C ARG A 20 -14.37 -1.08 -12.19
N LYS A 21 -14.74 0.18 -12.00
CA LYS A 21 -15.38 1.00 -13.05
C LYS A 21 -14.39 1.39 -14.14
N LEU A 22 -13.20 1.86 -13.79
CA LEU A 22 -12.17 2.19 -14.77
C LEU A 22 -11.79 0.98 -15.64
N LEU A 23 -11.53 -0.17 -15.02
CA LEU A 23 -11.25 -1.41 -15.75
C LEU A 23 -12.40 -1.83 -16.66
N SER A 24 -13.65 -1.66 -16.21
CA SER A 24 -14.82 -1.97 -17.03
C SER A 24 -14.92 -1.06 -18.26
N TYR A 25 -14.66 0.25 -18.11
CA TYR A 25 -14.72 1.20 -19.21
C TYR A 25 -13.62 0.97 -20.24
N ILE A 26 -12.41 0.62 -19.79
CA ILE A 26 -11.31 0.22 -20.69
C ILE A 26 -11.72 -1.03 -21.51
N GLN A 27 -12.43 -1.97 -20.89
CA GLN A 27 -12.92 -3.19 -21.52
C GLN A 27 -14.26 -3.02 -22.27
N ILE A 28 -14.77 -1.80 -22.44
CA ILE A 28 -16.04 -1.51 -23.14
C ILE A 28 -17.24 -2.26 -22.49
N ARG A 29 -17.23 -2.44 -21.18
CA ARG A 29 -18.35 -2.99 -20.41
C ARG A 29 -18.72 -2.08 -19.25
N LYS A 30 -19.97 -2.14 -18.80
CA LYS A 30 -20.40 -1.37 -17.62
C LYS A 30 -19.92 -2.06 -16.34
N GLY A 31 -19.33 -1.29 -15.44
CA GLY A 31 -18.95 -1.73 -14.10
C GLY A 31 -20.16 -1.95 -13.19
N PRO A 32 -19.93 -2.12 -11.87
CA PRO A 32 -21.01 -2.31 -10.92
C PRO A 32 -21.94 -1.09 -10.93
N ASN A 33 -23.17 -1.28 -11.41
CA ASN A 33 -24.20 -0.23 -11.53
C ASN A 33 -25.51 -0.58 -10.79
N LYS A 34 -25.68 -1.82 -10.30
CA LYS A 34 -26.95 -2.29 -9.74
C LYS A 34 -27.13 -2.00 -8.24
N VAL A 35 -26.05 -2.00 -7.47
CA VAL A 35 -26.13 -1.84 -6.00
C VAL A 35 -26.22 -0.35 -5.64
N GLY A 36 -27.43 0.11 -5.34
CA GLY A 36 -27.71 1.53 -5.04
C GLY A 36 -27.65 2.44 -6.28
N PHE A 37 -27.58 3.75 -6.07
CA PHE A 37 -27.47 4.72 -7.16
C PHE A 37 -26.10 4.61 -7.83
N MET A 38 -26.07 4.22 -9.12
CA MET A 38 -24.85 4.07 -9.93
C MET A 38 -23.78 3.15 -9.29
N GLY A 39 -24.16 2.20 -8.44
CA GLY A 39 -23.19 1.28 -7.81
C GLY A 39 -22.39 1.83 -6.62
N ILE A 40 -22.73 3.01 -6.09
CA ILE A 40 -21.95 3.66 -4.99
C ILE A 40 -21.94 2.79 -3.72
N LEU A 41 -23.01 2.03 -3.46
CA LEU A 41 -23.13 1.20 -2.26
C LEU A 41 -22.44 -0.18 -2.36
N GLN A 42 -21.71 -0.45 -3.46
CA GLN A 42 -21.05 -1.74 -3.67
C GLN A 42 -20.07 -2.15 -2.55
N PRO A 43 -19.18 -1.30 -2.01
CA PRO A 43 -18.21 -1.68 -0.99
C PRO A 43 -18.88 -2.11 0.30
N PHE A 44 -19.99 -1.44 0.66
CA PHE A 44 -20.79 -1.82 1.82
C PHE A 44 -21.43 -3.19 1.62
N SER A 45 -21.94 -3.50 0.41
CA SER A 45 -22.48 -4.84 0.12
C SER A 45 -21.41 -5.94 0.16
N ASP A 46 -20.20 -5.66 -0.33
CA ASP A 46 -19.07 -6.60 -0.31
C ASP A 46 -18.62 -6.84 1.15
N ALA A 47 -18.58 -5.78 1.98
CA ALA A 47 -18.26 -5.89 3.40
C ALA A 47 -19.30 -6.73 4.16
N ILE A 48 -20.59 -6.44 4.02
CA ILE A 48 -21.67 -7.21 4.66
C ILE A 48 -21.63 -8.68 4.23
N LYS A 49 -21.34 -8.94 2.95
CA LYS A 49 -21.18 -10.30 2.42
C LYS A 49 -20.03 -11.05 3.09
N LEU A 50 -18.90 -10.38 3.35
CA LEU A 50 -17.76 -10.98 4.03
C LEU A 50 -18.03 -11.22 5.51
N PHE A 51 -18.72 -10.30 6.20
CA PHE A 51 -19.11 -10.47 7.61
C PHE A 51 -20.07 -11.64 7.83
N ASN A 52 -20.98 -11.89 6.87
CA ASN A 52 -21.94 -12.98 6.96
C ASN A 52 -21.36 -14.35 6.57
N LYS A 53 -20.11 -14.41 6.08
CA LYS A 53 -19.51 -15.66 5.62
C LYS A 53 -18.91 -16.42 6.80
N ASN A 54 -19.25 -17.70 6.93
CA ASN A 54 -18.66 -18.57 7.96
C ASN A 54 -17.14 -18.67 7.77
N LEU A 55 -16.39 -18.48 8.86
CA LEU A 55 -14.96 -18.67 8.90
C LEU A 55 -14.66 -20.17 8.85
N ILE A 56 -14.03 -20.63 7.76
CA ILE A 56 -13.57 -22.02 7.61
C ILE A 56 -12.09 -22.04 7.96
N SER A 57 -11.75 -22.61 9.11
CA SER A 57 -10.36 -22.88 9.48
C SER A 57 -9.96 -24.30 9.12
N SER A 58 -8.80 -24.49 8.51
CA SER A 58 -8.21 -25.82 8.33
C SER A 58 -7.42 -26.23 9.58
N GLU A 59 -7.44 -27.53 9.88
CA GLU A 59 -6.89 -28.11 11.12
C GLU A 59 -5.37 -27.93 11.26
N MET A 60 -4.66 -27.86 10.14
CA MET A 60 -3.19 -27.81 10.12
C MET A 60 -2.61 -26.41 10.34
N MET A 61 -3.43 -25.36 10.45
CA MET A 61 -2.91 -23.99 10.47
C MET A 61 -2.71 -23.42 11.87
N ASN A 62 -1.74 -22.51 11.99
CA ASN A 62 -1.46 -21.81 13.24
C ASN A 62 -2.50 -20.72 13.51
N PHE A 63 -3.55 -21.06 14.27
CA PHE A 63 -4.68 -20.17 14.57
C PHE A 63 -4.27 -18.78 15.09
N SER A 64 -3.37 -18.71 16.08
CA SER A 64 -2.93 -17.43 16.65
C SER A 64 -2.29 -16.51 15.61
N MET A 65 -1.38 -17.06 14.79
CA MET A 65 -0.67 -16.29 13.78
C MET A 65 -1.59 -15.84 12.64
N ILE A 66 -2.55 -16.65 12.22
CA ILE A 66 -3.48 -16.30 11.12
C ILE A 66 -4.39 -15.13 11.49
N TYR A 67 -4.81 -15.02 12.75
CA TYR A 67 -5.64 -13.89 13.18
C TYR A 67 -4.82 -12.64 13.48
N LEU A 68 -3.62 -12.77 14.06
CA LEU A 68 -2.78 -11.63 14.41
C LEU A 68 -2.08 -11.00 13.19
N THR A 69 -1.62 -11.81 12.24
CA THR A 69 -0.79 -11.29 11.13
C THR A 69 -1.52 -10.33 10.17
N PRO A 70 -2.79 -10.54 9.77
CA PRO A 70 -3.51 -9.57 8.95
C PRO A 70 -3.78 -8.27 9.69
N LEU A 71 -4.00 -8.34 11.01
CA LEU A 71 -4.17 -7.15 11.85
C LEU A 71 -2.88 -6.32 11.87
N MET A 72 -1.73 -6.97 12.08
CA MET A 72 -0.43 -6.27 12.04
C MET A 72 -0.12 -5.69 10.66
N ALA A 73 -0.42 -6.41 9.58
CA ALA A 73 -0.24 -5.94 8.21
C ALA A 73 -1.08 -4.67 7.93
N MET A 74 -2.30 -4.58 8.46
CA MET A 74 -3.14 -3.39 8.34
C MET A 74 -2.67 -2.21 9.20
N MET A 75 -1.94 -2.45 10.29
CA MET A 75 -1.46 -1.37 11.17
C MET A 75 -0.37 -0.51 10.52
N ILE A 76 0.52 -1.10 9.72
CA ILE A 76 1.59 -0.35 9.05
C ILE A 76 1.08 0.80 8.18
N PRO A 77 0.16 0.59 7.21
CA PRO A 77 -0.31 1.68 6.37
C PRO A 77 -1.06 2.74 7.19
N ILE A 78 -1.72 2.38 8.30
CA ILE A 78 -2.36 3.35 9.19
C ILE A 78 -1.33 4.23 9.90
N ILE A 79 -0.20 3.66 10.34
CA ILE A 79 0.90 4.42 10.95
C ILE A 79 1.57 5.33 9.92
N MET A 80 1.78 4.85 8.68
CA MET A 80 2.39 5.62 7.59
C MET A 80 1.70 6.96 7.32
N ILE A 81 0.38 7.04 7.53
CA ILE A 81 -0.42 8.27 7.38
C ILE A 81 0.09 9.39 8.27
N SER A 82 0.60 9.08 9.48
CA SER A 82 1.10 10.11 10.40
C SER A 82 2.33 10.85 9.89
N ILE A 83 3.09 10.21 8.99
CA ILE A 83 4.38 10.69 8.50
C ILE A 83 4.17 11.65 7.30
N ILE A 84 3.11 11.44 6.54
CA ILE A 84 2.83 12.21 5.33
C ILE A 84 2.30 13.60 5.72
N PRO A 85 2.97 14.70 5.31
CA PRO A 85 2.46 16.05 5.51
C PRO A 85 1.25 16.30 4.58
N PHE A 86 0.04 16.31 5.14
CA PHE A 86 -1.15 16.73 4.38
C PHE A 86 -1.31 18.26 4.35
N ASN A 87 -0.86 18.93 5.41
CA ASN A 87 -0.90 20.38 5.56
C ASN A 87 0.50 20.89 5.96
N PHE A 88 0.67 22.21 6.02
CA PHE A 88 1.92 22.87 6.47
C PHE A 88 2.45 22.32 7.80
N TYR A 89 1.56 21.89 8.70
CA TYR A 89 1.95 21.25 9.95
C TYR A 89 1.78 19.73 9.83
N THR A 90 2.89 19.01 9.98
CA THR A 90 2.91 17.55 10.10
C THR A 90 2.27 17.12 11.42
N MET A 91 1.60 15.95 11.38
CA MET A 91 1.11 15.31 12.60
C MET A 91 2.26 14.78 13.47
N PHE A 92 3.38 14.45 12.83
CA PHE A 92 4.57 13.92 13.45
C PHE A 92 5.80 14.66 12.92
N ASP A 93 6.43 15.46 13.78
CA ASP A 93 7.59 16.29 13.41
C ASP A 93 8.89 15.55 13.73
N ASN A 94 9.38 14.80 12.74
CA ASN A 94 10.68 14.13 12.80
C ASN A 94 11.58 14.62 11.67
N LYS A 95 12.83 14.98 12.00
CA LYS A 95 13.82 15.41 10.98
C LYS A 95 14.15 14.33 9.94
N HIS A 96 13.95 13.05 10.28
CA HIS A 96 14.26 11.90 9.43
C HIS A 96 12.99 11.14 9.02
N THR A 97 11.97 11.84 8.51
CA THR A 97 10.69 11.21 8.13
C THR A 97 10.84 10.16 7.02
N ILE A 98 11.71 10.39 6.03
CA ILE A 98 11.93 9.43 4.94
C ILE A 98 12.49 8.10 5.47
N LEU A 99 13.47 8.16 6.37
CA LEU A 99 14.07 6.94 6.94
C LEU A 99 13.02 6.14 7.71
N LEU A 100 12.12 6.82 8.41
CA LEU A 100 11.04 6.17 9.14
C LEU A 100 10.04 5.48 8.20
N MET A 101 9.79 6.06 7.03
CA MET A 101 8.99 5.42 5.97
C MET A 101 9.65 4.10 5.50
N PHE A 102 10.96 4.07 5.29
CA PHE A 102 11.67 2.82 4.95
C PHE A 102 11.64 1.76 6.06
N ILE A 103 11.74 2.18 7.31
CA ILE A 103 11.64 1.22 8.43
C ILE A 103 10.26 0.56 8.41
N LEU A 104 9.20 1.32 8.13
CA LEU A 104 7.86 0.77 8.05
C LEU A 104 7.61 -0.09 6.80
N SER A 105 8.20 0.25 5.64
CA SER A 105 8.11 -0.60 4.44
C SER A 105 8.76 -1.95 4.68
N THR A 106 9.96 -1.99 5.28
CA THR A 106 10.63 -3.27 5.60
C THR A 106 9.81 -4.13 6.56
N PHE A 107 9.15 -3.53 7.56
CA PHE A 107 8.24 -4.27 8.47
C PHE A 107 7.06 -4.93 7.73
N SER A 108 6.57 -4.34 6.65
CA SER A 108 5.45 -4.90 5.88
C SER A 108 5.78 -6.24 5.21
N VAL A 109 7.02 -6.38 4.74
CA VAL A 109 7.53 -7.60 4.10
C VAL A 109 7.54 -8.77 5.08
N TYR A 110 7.92 -8.52 6.33
CA TYR A 110 7.93 -9.55 7.37
C TYR A 110 6.53 -10.12 7.65
N PHE A 111 5.49 -9.28 7.66
CA PHE A 111 4.13 -9.78 7.89
C PHE A 111 3.62 -10.64 6.74
N ILE A 112 4.00 -10.35 5.49
CA ILE A 112 3.64 -11.17 4.33
C ILE A 112 4.27 -12.56 4.44
N LEU A 113 5.53 -12.65 4.88
CA LEU A 113 6.18 -13.93 5.15
C LEU A 113 5.49 -14.71 6.28
N MET A 114 5.11 -14.01 7.36
CA MET A 114 4.41 -14.62 8.49
C MET A 114 3.04 -15.19 8.10
N ILE A 115 2.29 -14.49 7.23
CA ILE A 115 1.00 -15.00 6.70
C ILE A 115 1.23 -16.31 5.94
N GLY A 116 2.20 -16.35 5.03
CA GLY A 116 2.50 -17.54 4.25
C GLY A 116 2.96 -18.73 5.08
N TRP A 117 3.75 -18.49 6.13
CA TRP A 117 4.17 -19.53 7.07
C TRP A 117 3.01 -20.04 7.94
N SER A 118 2.11 -19.16 8.37
CA SER A 118 0.99 -19.51 9.26
C SER A 118 -0.01 -20.51 8.64
N ALA A 119 -0.10 -20.54 7.31
CA ALA A 119 -1.02 -21.40 6.58
C ALA A 119 -0.59 -22.88 6.47
N ASN A 120 0.63 -23.21 6.87
CA ASN A 120 1.19 -24.57 6.92
C ASN A 120 0.93 -25.44 5.66
N SER A 121 0.98 -24.82 4.47
CA SER A 121 0.88 -25.52 3.19
C SER A 121 2.07 -25.17 2.30
N LYS A 122 2.66 -26.18 1.64
CA LYS A 122 3.87 -26.01 0.83
C LYS A 122 3.69 -24.97 -0.28
N TYR A 123 2.51 -24.93 -0.89
CA TYR A 123 2.20 -23.99 -1.98
C TYR A 123 2.12 -22.55 -1.46
N CYS A 124 1.41 -22.31 -0.34
CA CYS A 124 1.31 -20.98 0.25
C CYS A 124 2.67 -20.46 0.70
N HIS A 125 3.50 -21.32 1.29
CA HIS A 125 4.84 -20.94 1.71
C HIS A 125 5.73 -20.57 0.51
N LEU A 126 5.73 -21.36 -0.57
CA LEU A 126 6.49 -21.05 -1.80
C LEU A 126 6.02 -19.74 -2.45
N GLY A 127 4.70 -19.50 -2.52
CA GLY A 127 4.15 -18.24 -3.02
C GLY A 127 4.61 -17.03 -2.19
N SER A 128 4.56 -17.14 -0.86
CA SER A 128 5.01 -16.08 0.04
C SER A 128 6.49 -15.75 -0.10
N ILE A 129 7.35 -16.75 -0.31
CA ILE A 129 8.79 -16.53 -0.53
C ILE A 129 9.02 -15.81 -1.86
N ARG A 130 8.27 -16.15 -2.91
CA ARG A 130 8.35 -15.48 -4.22
C ARG A 130 7.93 -14.02 -4.13
N SER A 131 6.80 -13.72 -3.46
CA SER A 131 6.36 -12.34 -3.27
C SER A 131 7.37 -11.54 -2.44
N VAL A 132 7.94 -12.14 -1.39
CA VAL A 132 8.94 -11.48 -0.53
C VAL A 132 10.22 -11.17 -1.31
N ALA A 133 10.72 -12.11 -2.11
CA ALA A 133 11.88 -11.88 -2.96
C ALA A 133 11.67 -10.72 -3.94
N GLN A 134 10.48 -10.62 -4.54
CA GLN A 134 10.10 -9.50 -5.39
C GLN A 134 10.11 -8.18 -4.60
N MET A 135 9.37 -8.10 -3.49
CA MET A 135 9.26 -6.86 -2.70
C MET A 135 10.63 -6.33 -2.25
N ILE A 136 11.50 -7.20 -1.72
CA ILE A 136 12.84 -6.81 -1.26
C ILE A 136 13.70 -6.28 -2.43
N SER A 137 13.64 -6.93 -3.59
CA SER A 137 14.44 -6.49 -4.75
C SER A 137 14.05 -5.08 -5.22
N TYR A 138 12.76 -4.75 -5.21
CA TYR A 138 12.27 -3.43 -5.60
C TYR A 138 12.37 -2.39 -4.48
N GLU A 139 12.36 -2.79 -3.22
CA GLU A 139 12.60 -1.89 -2.08
C GLU A 139 14.00 -1.26 -2.15
N VAL A 140 15.02 -2.02 -2.55
CA VAL A 140 16.37 -1.47 -2.75
C VAL A 140 16.39 -0.41 -3.87
N SER A 141 15.69 -0.66 -4.98
CA SER A 141 15.59 0.33 -6.06
C SER A 141 14.84 1.59 -5.64
N PHE A 142 13.76 1.44 -4.86
CA PHE A 142 12.97 2.53 -4.31
C PHE A 142 13.80 3.39 -3.35
N PHE A 143 14.64 2.75 -2.51
CA PHE A 143 15.59 3.42 -1.63
C PHE A 143 16.56 4.32 -2.39
N LEU A 144 17.17 3.80 -3.47
CA LEU A 144 18.13 4.57 -4.27
C LEU A 144 17.50 5.79 -4.94
N ILE A 145 16.26 5.66 -5.45
CA ILE A 145 15.55 6.77 -6.10
C ILE A 145 15.23 7.88 -5.09
N ILE A 146 14.73 7.52 -3.91
CA ILE A 146 14.42 8.50 -2.86
C ILE A 146 15.69 9.14 -2.31
N LEU A 147 16.78 8.38 -2.20
CA LEU A 147 18.08 8.94 -1.80
C LEU A 147 18.51 10.04 -2.77
N PHE A 148 18.37 9.83 -4.08
CA PHE A 148 18.63 10.88 -5.06
C PHE A 148 17.74 12.12 -4.84
N ILE A 149 16.44 11.94 -4.56
CA ILE A 149 15.53 13.06 -4.24
C ILE A 149 15.97 13.80 -2.96
N SER A 150 16.42 13.06 -1.93
CA SER A 150 16.89 13.66 -0.67
C SER A 150 18.17 14.49 -0.84
N ILE A 151 19.02 14.12 -1.81
CA ILE A 151 20.21 14.90 -2.18
C ILE A 151 19.78 16.22 -2.85
N LEU A 152 18.78 16.19 -3.74
CA LEU A 152 18.28 17.41 -4.39
C LEU A 152 17.68 18.40 -3.38
N SER A 153 17.02 17.92 -2.33
CA SER A 153 16.42 18.75 -1.27
C SER A 153 17.34 19.04 -0.08
N ASN A 154 18.57 18.49 -0.07
CA ASN A 154 19.52 18.53 1.05
C ASN A 154 18.94 18.13 2.42
N SER A 155 17.90 17.31 2.44
CA SER A 155 17.14 17.01 3.67
C SER A 155 16.35 15.71 3.60
N PHE A 156 16.14 15.09 4.77
CA PHE A 156 15.37 13.85 4.93
C PHE A 156 13.94 14.06 5.44
N SER A 157 13.53 15.31 5.69
CA SER A 157 12.18 15.66 6.12
C SER A 157 11.25 15.90 4.91
N PHE A 158 10.04 15.35 4.96
CA PHE A 158 9.06 15.50 3.87
C PHE A 158 8.60 16.96 3.70
N THR A 159 8.53 17.73 4.79
CA THR A 159 8.17 19.16 4.76
C THR A 159 9.20 19.96 3.96
N GLN A 160 10.48 19.81 4.27
CA GLN A 160 11.55 20.52 3.58
C GLN A 160 11.68 20.11 2.11
N ILE A 161 11.42 18.82 1.80
CA ILE A 161 11.31 18.36 0.40
C ILE A 161 10.17 19.09 -0.32
N SER A 162 9.00 19.21 0.30
CA SER A 162 7.87 19.93 -0.33
C SER A 162 8.18 21.41 -0.55
N GLU A 163 8.87 22.07 0.38
CA GLU A 163 9.27 23.48 0.27
C GLU A 163 10.31 23.70 -0.84
N SER A 164 11.23 22.75 -1.04
CA SER A 164 12.21 22.80 -2.13
C SER A 164 11.58 22.74 -3.53
N GLN A 165 10.34 22.24 -3.65
CA GLN A 165 9.62 22.10 -4.92
C GLN A 165 8.74 23.33 -5.27
N THR A 166 8.83 24.41 -4.49
CA THR A 166 8.00 25.61 -4.70
C THR A 166 8.25 26.32 -6.03
N THR A 167 9.50 26.35 -6.50
CA THR A 167 9.86 27.03 -7.76
C THR A 167 9.67 26.14 -8.97
N MET A 168 10.15 24.90 -8.93
CA MET A 168 9.99 23.89 -9.97
C MET A 168 9.78 22.51 -9.33
N TYR A 169 8.75 21.80 -9.76
CA TYR A 169 8.53 20.42 -9.30
C TYR A 169 9.63 19.49 -9.81
N PHE A 170 10.08 18.57 -8.95
CA PHE A 170 11.08 17.55 -9.32
C PHE A 170 10.64 16.64 -10.46
N PHE A 171 9.32 16.49 -10.67
CA PHE A 171 8.77 15.77 -11.80
C PHE A 171 9.28 16.30 -13.15
N TRP A 172 9.32 17.62 -13.33
CA TRP A 172 9.71 18.23 -14.61
C TRP A 172 11.20 18.03 -14.93
N GLY A 173 12.07 18.07 -13.92
CA GLY A 173 13.50 17.84 -14.10
C GLY A 173 13.88 16.38 -14.29
N ASN A 174 13.11 15.44 -13.71
CA ASN A 174 13.51 14.04 -13.54
C ASN A 174 12.43 13.04 -13.99
N ILE A 175 11.89 13.19 -15.20
CA ILE A 175 10.81 12.32 -15.71
C ILE A 175 11.21 10.84 -15.72
N ILE A 176 12.47 10.51 -16.07
CA ILE A 176 12.96 9.12 -16.11
C ILE A 176 12.99 8.50 -14.71
N LEU A 177 13.38 9.26 -13.69
CA LEU A 177 13.35 8.78 -12.31
C LEU A 177 11.92 8.59 -11.82
N PHE A 178 11.00 9.47 -12.23
CA PHE A 178 9.59 9.31 -11.92
C PHE A 178 9.01 8.02 -12.53
N THR A 179 9.33 7.69 -13.78
CA THR A 179 8.85 6.43 -14.38
C THR A 179 9.44 5.20 -13.69
N MET A 180 10.73 5.22 -13.33
CA MET A 180 11.34 4.14 -12.55
C MET A 180 10.69 4.01 -11.17
N TRP A 181 10.39 5.13 -10.51
CA TRP A 181 9.71 5.15 -9.21
C TRP A 181 8.30 4.55 -9.29
N MET A 182 7.52 4.90 -10.33
CA MET A 182 6.20 4.31 -10.55
C MET A 182 6.27 2.80 -10.75
N ILE A 183 7.26 2.31 -11.49
CA ILE A 183 7.48 0.86 -11.70
C ILE A 183 7.85 0.18 -10.38
N SER A 184 8.75 0.77 -9.58
CA SER A 184 9.12 0.20 -8.28
C SER A 184 7.93 0.14 -7.31
N CYS A 185 7.08 1.17 -7.26
CA CYS A 185 5.89 1.16 -6.41
C CYS A 185 4.85 0.10 -6.84
N LEU A 186 4.67 -0.11 -8.16
CA LEU A 186 3.79 -1.16 -8.68
C LEU A 186 4.33 -2.55 -8.33
N ALA A 187 5.64 -2.75 -8.44
CA ALA A 187 6.27 -4.02 -8.14
C ALA A 187 6.30 -4.33 -6.64
N GLU A 188 6.53 -3.34 -5.78
CA GLU A 188 6.49 -3.47 -4.31
C GLU A 188 5.08 -3.83 -3.82
N THR A 189 4.03 -3.24 -4.41
CA THR A 189 2.65 -3.52 -4.01
C THR A 189 2.08 -4.82 -4.59
N ASN A 190 2.89 -5.62 -5.32
CA ASN A 190 2.45 -6.80 -6.07
C ASN A 190 1.14 -6.51 -6.81
N ARG A 191 1.18 -5.46 -7.64
CA ARG A 191 0.08 -5.08 -8.54
C ARG A 191 0.45 -5.35 -10.00
N SER A 192 -0.56 -5.67 -10.81
CA SER A 192 -0.39 -5.92 -12.24
C SER A 192 0.44 -4.82 -12.89
N PRO A 193 1.52 -5.17 -13.63
CA PRO A 193 1.81 -6.47 -14.24
C PRO A 193 2.59 -7.48 -13.37
N PHE A 194 2.91 -7.17 -12.12
CA PHE A 194 3.85 -7.98 -11.30
C PHE A 194 3.15 -8.99 -10.35
N ASP A 195 2.00 -9.53 -10.74
CA ASP A 195 1.13 -10.38 -9.89
C ASP A 195 1.43 -11.90 -10.02
N PHE A 196 2.70 -12.29 -10.13
CA PHE A 196 3.11 -13.68 -10.46
C PHE A 196 3.41 -14.60 -9.25
N ALA A 197 3.11 -14.16 -8.03
CA ALA A 197 3.49 -14.83 -6.78
C ALA A 197 2.37 -15.67 -6.16
#